data_AF-A0A269W402-F1
#
_entry.id   AF-A0A269W402-F1
#
_cell.length_a   1.000
_cell.length_b   1.000
_cell.length_c   1.000
_cell.angle_alpha   90.00
_cell.angle_beta   90.00
_cell.angle_gamma   90.00
#
_symmetry.space_group_name_H-M   'P 1'
#
loop_
_entity.id
_entity.type
_entity.pdbx_description
1 polymer ?
#
loop_
_entity_poly.entity_id
_entity_poly.type
_entity_poly.pdbx_seq_one_letter_code
_entity_poly.pdbx_strand_id
1 'polypeptide(L)' 'MDIQRAMDIYNASETYKVSLEGEPVWIEHVDPHNGMATVQVGSRPTNTLTVNVDRLKEDE' A
#
# COMPACT_ATOMS: atom_id res chain seq x y z
N MET A 1 -8.08 -3.36 -0.32
CA MET A 1 -7.52 -4.70 -0.58
C MET A 1 -7.44 -5.42 0.76
N ASP A 2 -7.21 -6.74 0.79
CA ASP A 2 -7.04 -7.45 2.07
C ASP A 2 -5.60 -7.38 2.59
N ILE A 3 -5.43 -7.58 3.90
CA ILE A 3 -4.11 -7.50 4.54
C ILE A 3 -3.11 -8.55 4.03
N GLN A 4 -3.61 -9.75 3.73
CA GLN A 4 -2.82 -10.82 3.13
C GLN A 4 -2.30 -10.39 1.76
N ARG A 5 -3.16 -9.75 0.95
CA ARG A 5 -2.79 -9.24 -0.37
C ARG A 5 -1.76 -8.11 -0.27
N ALA A 6 -1.93 -7.20 0.68
CA ALA A 6 -0.95 -6.13 0.93
C ALA A 6 0.42 -6.71 1.32
N MET A 7 0.44 -7.75 2.15
CA MET A 7 1.66 -8.49 2.50
C MET A 7 2.27 -9.23 1.31
N ASP A 8 1.46 -9.83 0.45
CA ASP A 8 1.95 -10.49 -0.76
C ASP A 8 2.64 -9.47 -1.67
N ILE A 9 2.03 -8.30 -1.87
CA ILE A 9 2.62 -7.20 -2.66
C ILE A 9 3.92 -6.71 -2.02
N TYR A 10 3.95 -6.54 -0.70
CA TYR A 10 5.13 -6.11 0.02
C TYR A 10 6.29 -7.12 -0.07
N ASN A 11 5.99 -8.43 -0.03
CA ASN A 11 6.98 -9.50 -0.15
C ASN A 11 7.30 -9.87 -1.61
N ALA A 12 6.45 -9.48 -2.55
CA ALA A 12 6.65 -9.78 -3.94
C ALA A 12 7.85 -9.00 -4.49
N SER A 13 8.59 -9.66 -5.37
CA SER A 13 9.69 -9.02 -6.11
C SER A 13 9.18 -8.16 -7.28
N GLU A 14 7.88 -8.25 -7.58
CA GLU A 14 7.22 -7.51 -8.65
C GLU A 14 6.60 -6.22 -8.11
N THR A 15 6.63 -5.18 -8.93
CA THR A 15 5.99 -3.90 -8.59
C THR A 15 4.51 -3.95 -8.91
N TYR A 16 3.66 -3.96 -7.88
CA TYR A 16 2.22 -3.85 -8.03
C TYR A 16 1.79 -2.39 -8.00
N LYS A 17 0.89 -2.00 -8.90
CA LYS A 17 0.30 -0.67 -8.88
C LYS A 17 -0.80 -0.64 -7.84
N VAL A 18 -0.55 0.11 -6.77
CA VAL A 18 -1.54 0.36 -5.73
C VAL A 18 -1.97 1.82 -5.83
N SER A 19 -3.25 2.07 -5.67
CA SER A 19 -3.82 3.41 -5.61
C SER A 19 -4.62 3.61 -4.32
N LEU A 20 -4.52 4.80 -3.77
CA LEU A 20 -5.29 5.27 -2.62
C LEU A 20 -6.13 6.46 -3.10
N GLU A 21 -7.45 6.30 -3.12
CA GLU A 21 -8.38 7.37 -3.53
C GLU A 21 -8.12 7.95 -4.93
N GLY A 22 -7.54 7.13 -5.82
CA GLY A 22 -7.18 7.52 -7.19
C GLY A 22 -5.76 8.07 -7.33
N GLU A 23 -5.01 8.22 -6.23
CA GLU A 23 -3.60 8.58 -6.25
C GLU A 23 -2.72 7.32 -6.25
N PRO A 24 -1.67 7.25 -7.09
CA PRO A 24 -0.74 6.13 -7.10
C PRO A 24 0.12 6.13 -5.82
N VAL A 25 0.15 4.99 -5.14
CA VAL A 25 0.85 4.81 -3.86
C VAL A 25 1.68 3.54 -3.83
N TRP A 26 2.79 3.59 -3.10
CA TRP A 26 3.74 2.49 -2.96
C TRP A 26 3.70 1.97 -1.54
N ILE A 27 3.48 0.67 -1.35
CA ILE A 27 3.47 0.06 -0.02
C ILE A 27 4.91 -0.06 0.49
N GLU A 28 5.24 0.70 1.53
CA GLU A 28 6.56 0.61 2.20
C GLU A 28 6.53 -0.31 3.41
N HIS A 29 5.39 -0.40 4.09
CA HIS A 29 5.23 -1.25 5.26
C HIS A 29 3.77 -1.70 5.40
N VAL A 30 3.57 -2.91 5.90
CA VAL A 30 2.25 -3.44 6.24
C VAL A 30 2.29 -3.94 7.68
N ASP A 31 1.39 -3.41 8.51
CA ASP A 31 1.12 -3.83 9.88
C ASP A 31 -0.11 -4.75 9.89
N PRO A 32 0.10 -6.08 9.87
CA PRO A 32 -0.99 -7.06 9.89
C PRO A 32 -1.71 -7.13 11.23
N HIS A 33 -1.10 -6.65 12.31
CA HIS A 33 -1.71 -6.69 13.64
C HIS A 33 -2.80 -5.63 13.77
N ASN A 34 -2.59 -4.46 13.16
CA ASN A 34 -3.50 -3.32 13.26
C ASN A 34 -4.36 -3.09 12.01
N GLY A 35 -4.14 -3.82 10.92
CA GLY A 35 -4.92 -3.58 9.70
C GLY A 35 -4.39 -2.42 8.84
N MET A 36 -3.15 -1.97 9.07
CA MET A 36 -2.64 -0.72 8.53
C MET A 36 -1.51 -0.97 7.54
N ALA A 37 -1.38 -0.10 6.54
CA ALA A 37 -0.24 -0.06 5.64
C ALA A 37 0.30 1.37 5.54
N THR A 38 1.61 1.50 5.66
CA THR A 38 2.31 2.74 5.36
C THR A 38 2.61 2.75 3.88
N VAL A 39 2.03 3.72 3.19
CA VAL A 39 2.18 3.90 1.76
C VAL A 39 2.82 5.24 1.46
N GLN A 40 3.74 5.28 0.51
CA GLN A 40 4.28 6.51 -0.03
C GLN A 40 3.39 7.01 -1.17
N VAL A 41 2.90 8.24 -1.07
CA VAL A 41 2.03 8.83 -2.10
C VAL A 41 2.84 9.65 -3.10
N GLY A 42 2.78 9.25 -4.37
CA GLY A 42 3.51 9.90 -5.46
C GLY A 42 5.03 9.72 -5.37
N SER A 43 5.77 10.59 -6.06
CA SER A 43 7.24 10.49 -6.18
C SER A 43 8.03 11.12 -5.03
N ARG A 44 7.37 11.58 -3.96
CA ARG A 44 8.05 12.26 -2.84
C ARG A 44 8.22 11.29 -1.66
N PRO A 45 9.45 10.92 -1.29
CA PRO A 45 9.70 9.97 -0.19
C PRO A 45 9.31 10.51 1.19
N THR A 46 9.13 11.82 1.34
CA THR A 46 8.68 12.42 2.60
C THR A 46 7.17 12.37 2.79
N ASN A 47 6.41 11.89 1.80
CA ASN A 47 4.95 11.90 1.82
C ASN A 47 4.41 10.47 2.03
N THR A 48 4.69 9.91 3.20
CA THR A 48 4.17 8.62 3.63
C THR A 48 2.88 8.80 4.42
N LEU A 49 1.86 8.01 4.12
CA LEU A 49 0.59 7.96 4.83
C LEU A 49 0.38 6.56 5.38
N THR A 50 -0.04 6.47 6.64
CA THR A 50 -0.48 5.20 7.22
C THR A 50 -1.99 5.13 7.11
N VAL A 51 -2.48 4.23 6.26
CA VAL A 51 -3.90 4.04 5.97
C VAL A 51 -4.29 2.58 6.17
N ASN A 52 -5.58 2.33 6.35
CA ASN A 52 -6.06 0.97 6.43
C ASN A 52 -5.91 0.28 5.05
N VAL A 53 -5.43 -0.97 5.04
CA VAL A 53 -5.27 -1.78 3.81
C VAL A 53 -6.56 -1.89 2.99
N ASP A 54 -7.71 -1.85 3.67
CA ASP A 54 -9.03 -1.93 3.06
C ASP A 54 -9.28 -0.76 2.11
N ARG A 55 -8.68 0.41 2.38
CA ARG A 55 -8.79 1.62 1.55
C ARG A 55 -7.91 1.59 0.30
N LEU A 56 -6.87 0.77 0.31
CA LEU A 56 -5.98 0.62 -0.84
C LEU A 56 -6.65 -0.19 -1.94
N LYS A 57 -6.43 0.17 -3.19
CA LYS A 57 -6.92 -0.57 -4.36
C LYS A 57 -5.74 -0.97 -5.22
N GLU A 58 -5.76 -2.19 -5.70
CA GLU A 58 -4.82 -2.64 -6.73
C GLU A 58 -5.41 -2.22 -8.08
N ASP A 59 -4.65 -1.50 -8.89
CA ASP A 59 -5.02 -1.21 -10.28
C ASP A 59 -4.54 -2.38 -11.15
N GLU A 60 -5.45 -2.92 -11.98
CA GLU A 60 -5.26 -4.09 -12.85
C GLU A 60 -4.22 -3.88 -13.97
#